data_AF-R5MDW3-F1
#
_entry.id   AF-R5MDW3-F1
#
_cell.length_a   1.000
_cell.length_b   1.000
_cell.length_c   1.000
_cell.angle_alpha   90.00
_cell.angle_beta   90.00
_cell.angle_gamma   90.00
#
_symmetry.space_group_name_H-M   'P 1'
#
loop_
_entity.id
_entity.type
_entity.pdbx_description
1 polymer ?
#
loop_
_entity_poly.entity_id
_entity_poly.type
_entity_poly.pdbx_seq_one_letter_code
_entity_poly.pdbx_strand_id
1 'polypeptide(L)'
;MIRLSDGVYGSCSVAAIGIACHEAGHAAQHAENYTPIKVRNALLMPCQIGSRAAIPLAVIGIFLGSQLLVNIGIFFYVFVMLFQLVTLPVEFNASRRAVDVIENTGMLSYDELPGAKRVLKAAAMTYVASFAVSAANLLRLLLLTNNKRR
;
A
#
# COMPACT_ATOMS: atom_id res chain seq x y z
N MET A 1 -6.93 8.66 -15.32
CA MET A 1 -5.72 8.65 -16.16
C MET A 1 -4.88 7.47 -15.70
N ILE A 2 -4.54 6.54 -16.60
CA ILE A 2 -3.60 5.45 -16.31
C ILE A 2 -2.19 5.98 -16.55
N ARG A 3 -1.25 5.70 -15.64
CA ARG A 3 0.16 6.08 -15.79
C ARG A 3 1.02 4.84 -15.66
N LEU A 4 1.83 4.56 -16.67
CA LEU A 4 2.78 3.45 -16.67
C LEU A 4 4.19 4.04 -16.65
N SER A 5 5.10 3.41 -15.90
CA SER A 5 6.53 3.75 -16.00
C SER A 5 7.07 3.35 -17.38
N ASP A 6 8.10 4.04 -17.87
CA ASP A 6 8.68 3.80 -19.20
C ASP A 6 9.06 2.33 -19.46
N GLY A 7 9.61 1.64 -18.44
CA GLY A 7 9.95 0.21 -18.53
C GLY A 7 8.76 -0.75 -18.62
N VAL A 8 7.55 -0.28 -18.30
CA VAL A 8 6.30 -1.03 -18.47
C VAL A 8 5.64 -0.65 -19.80
N TYR A 9 5.57 0.64 -20.11
CA TYR A 9 4.97 1.14 -21.34
C TYR A 9 5.68 0.64 -22.61
N GLY A 10 7.02 0.59 -22.59
CA GLY A 10 7.83 0.18 -23.74
C GLY A 10 8.14 -1.32 -23.84
N SER A 11 7.57 -2.17 -22.97
CA SER A 11 7.95 -3.59 -22.85
C SER A 11 6.78 -4.52 -23.15
N CYS A 12 7.01 -5.54 -23.99
CA CYS A 12 6.06 -6.63 -24.26
C CYS A 12 6.38 -7.87 -23.41
N SER A 13 6.52 -7.70 -22.09
CA SER A 13 6.82 -8.81 -21.17
C SER A 13 5.59 -9.21 -20.36
N VAL A 14 5.57 -10.46 -19.88
CA VAL A 14 4.52 -10.99 -18.99
C VAL A 14 4.28 -10.08 -17.78
N ALA A 15 5.36 -9.52 -17.22
CA ALA A 15 5.26 -8.58 -16.10
C ALA A 15 4.65 -7.23 -16.52
N ALA A 16 5.06 -6.69 -17.68
CA ALA A 16 4.56 -5.41 -18.16
C ALA A 16 3.05 -5.47 -18.49
N ILE A 17 2.61 -6.54 -19.14
CA ILE A 17 1.19 -6.81 -19.42
C ILE A 17 0.39 -6.94 -18.12
N GLY A 18 0.93 -7.69 -17.15
CA GLY A 18 0.34 -7.83 -15.81
C GLY A 18 0.15 -6.48 -15.11
N ILE A 19 1.21 -5.66 -15.04
CA ILE A 19 1.17 -4.34 -14.40
C ILE A 19 0.20 -3.40 -15.13
N ALA A 20 0.21 -3.39 -16.47
CA ALA A 20 -0.73 -2.58 -17.24
C ALA A 20 -2.19 -2.94 -16.95
N CYS A 21 -2.50 -4.24 -16.85
CA CYS A 21 -3.82 -4.72 -16.46
C CYS A 21 -4.18 -4.37 -15.00
N HIS A 22 -3.19 -4.36 -14.09
CA HIS A 22 -3.38 -3.92 -12.70
C HIS A 22 -3.75 -2.43 -12.61
N GLU A 23 -3.05 -1.57 -13.34
CA GLU A 23 -3.38 -0.14 -13.41
C GLU A 23 -4.74 0.11 -14.07
N ALA A 24 -5.10 -0.68 -15.09
CA ALA A 24 -6.46 -0.67 -15.65
C ALA A 24 -7.51 -1.13 -14.62
N GLY A 25 -7.16 -2.09 -13.75
CA GLY A 25 -7.97 -2.51 -12.60
C GLY A 25 -8.27 -1.37 -11.63
N HIS A 26 -7.29 -0.51 -11.32
CA HIS A 26 -7.53 0.70 -10.55
C HIS A 26 -8.44 1.70 -11.26
N ALA A 27 -8.26 1.88 -12.58
CA ALA A 27 -9.15 2.73 -13.37
C ALA A 27 -10.60 2.21 -13.34
N ALA A 28 -10.80 0.89 -13.42
CA ALA A 28 -12.12 0.26 -13.29
C ALA A 28 -12.71 0.46 -11.89
N GLN A 29 -11.92 0.33 -10.81
CA GLN A 29 -12.36 0.63 -9.45
C GLN A 29 -12.89 2.06 -9.30
N HIS A 30 -12.23 3.02 -9.94
CA HIS A 30 -12.70 4.41 -9.98
C HIS A 30 -14.03 4.55 -10.73
N ALA A 31 -14.14 3.95 -11.92
CA ALA A 31 -15.35 4.02 -12.74
C ALA A 31 -16.56 3.36 -12.05
N GLU A 32 -16.34 2.23 -11.37
CA GLU A 32 -17.37 1.48 -10.66
C GLU A 32 -17.65 1.98 -9.24
N ASN A 33 -17.06 3.12 -8.82
CA ASN A 33 -17.26 3.68 -7.49
C ASN A 33 -16.88 2.74 -6.33
N TYR A 34 -15.89 1.86 -6.53
CA TYR A 34 -15.47 0.84 -5.56
C TYR A 34 -15.11 1.46 -4.20
N THR A 35 -15.94 1.22 -3.18
CA THR A 35 -15.86 1.94 -1.89
C THR A 35 -14.46 2.00 -1.27
N PRO A 36 -13.66 0.92 -1.23
CA PRO A 36 -12.31 0.97 -0.66
C PRO A 36 -11.39 2.00 -1.32
N ILE A 37 -11.51 2.25 -2.63
CA ILE A 37 -10.67 3.26 -3.31
C ILE A 37 -11.04 4.67 -2.86
N LYS A 38 -12.32 4.93 -2.55
CA LYS A 38 -12.79 6.21 -2.01
C LYS A 38 -12.23 6.45 -0.62
N VAL A 39 -12.27 5.42 0.24
CA VAL A 39 -11.72 5.49 1.60
C VAL A 39 -10.20 5.71 1.55
N ARG A 40 -9.46 4.92 0.74
CA ARG A 40 -8.02 5.11 0.54
C ARG A 40 -7.70 6.56 0.12
N ASN A 41 -8.43 7.09 -0.86
CA ASN A 41 -8.16 8.43 -1.37
C ASN A 41 -8.48 9.53 -0.36
N ALA A 42 -9.53 9.37 0.44
CA ALA A 42 -9.84 10.30 1.52
C ALA A 42 -8.75 10.32 2.61
N LEU A 43 -8.12 9.18 2.87
CA LEU A 43 -7.03 9.05 3.85
C LEU A 43 -5.66 9.50 3.32
N LEU A 44 -5.48 9.63 2.00
CA LEU A 44 -4.19 9.91 1.37
C LEU A 44 -3.52 11.18 1.95
N MET A 45 -4.22 12.31 1.93
CA MET A 45 -3.65 13.59 2.36
C MET A 45 -3.38 13.65 3.88
N PRO A 46 -4.31 13.24 4.76
CA PRO A 46 -4.02 13.11 6.19
C PRO A 46 -2.82 12.20 6.48
N CYS A 47 -2.70 11.09 5.77
CA CYS A 47 -1.63 10.12 5.99
C CYS A 47 -0.28 10.60 5.45
N GLN A 48 -0.24 11.42 4.40
CA GLN A 48 1.00 12.06 3.95
C GLN A 48 1.55 13.03 4.99
N ILE A 49 0.68 13.83 5.61
CA ILE A 49 1.06 14.74 6.70
C ILE A 49 1.51 13.92 7.91
N GLY A 50 0.70 12.94 8.32
CA GLY A 50 1.01 12.05 9.43
C GLY A 50 2.32 11.29 9.25
N SER A 51 2.59 10.75 8.06
CA SER A 51 3.84 10.02 7.76
C SER A 51 5.07 10.91 7.88
N ARG A 52 4.98 12.16 7.42
CA ARG A 52 6.08 13.13 7.52
C ARG A 52 6.33 13.58 8.96
N ALA A 53 5.28 13.66 9.78
CA ALA A 53 5.37 14.15 11.15
C ALA A 53 5.65 13.04 12.19
N ALA A 54 5.15 11.81 11.97
CA ALA A 54 5.10 10.75 12.98
C ALA A 54 6.48 10.39 13.53
N ILE A 55 7.43 10.01 12.67
CA ILE A 55 8.77 9.60 13.10
C ILE A 55 9.54 10.77 13.70
N PRO A 56 9.63 11.96 13.07
CA PRO A 56 10.30 13.11 13.67
C PRO A 56 9.74 13.50 15.03
N LEU A 57 8.41 13.55 15.20
CA LEU A 57 7.80 13.89 16.48
C LEU A 57 8.09 12.84 17.55
N ALA A 58 8.00 11.55 17.20
CA ALA A 58 8.34 10.48 18.14
C ALA A 58 9.82 10.54 18.56
N VAL A 59 10.72 10.76 17.62
CA VAL A 59 12.17 10.85 17.87
C VAL A 59 12.52 12.08 18.69
N ILE A 60 12.03 13.27 18.32
CA ILE A 60 12.24 14.51 19.08
C ILE A 60 11.67 14.37 20.49
N GLY A 61 10.48 13.78 20.64
CA GLY A 61 9.89 13.49 21.95
C GLY A 61 10.76 12.57 22.80
N ILE A 62 11.39 11.55 22.20
CA ILE A 62 12.33 10.66 22.88
C ILE A 62 13.58 11.42 23.35
N PHE A 63 14.15 12.28 22.51
CA PHE A 63 15.35 13.08 22.84
C PHE A 63 15.09 14.14 23.90
N LEU A 64 13.95 14.84 23.83
CA LEU A 64 13.55 15.86 24.80
C LEU A 64 12.94 15.29 26.08
N GLY A 65 12.76 13.97 26.17
CA GLY A 65 12.02 13.34 27.27
C GLY A 65 10.53 13.73 27.32
N SER A 66 9.98 14.30 26.25
CA SER A 66 8.59 14.76 26.20
C SER A 66 7.63 13.64 25.79
N GLN A 67 6.96 13.08 26.79
CA GLN A 67 5.95 12.03 26.60
C GLN A 67 4.79 12.49 25.71
N LEU A 68 4.44 13.77 25.75
CA LEU A 68 3.40 14.35 24.91
C LEU A 68 3.77 14.27 23.42
N LEU A 69 4.99 14.67 23.06
CA LEU A 69 5.47 14.60 21.66
C LEU A 69 5.53 13.16 21.16
N VAL A 70 5.97 12.21 22.01
CA VAL A 70 5.98 10.79 21.67
C VAL A 70 4.56 10.27 21.39
N ASN A 71 3.59 10.60 22.25
CA ASN A 71 2.20 10.18 22.06
C ASN A 71 1.59 10.76 20.77
N ILE A 72 1.88 12.03 20.45
CA ILE A 72 1.44 12.66 19.20
C ILE A 72 2.07 11.96 17.99
N GLY A 73 3.37 11.64 18.04
CA GLY A 73 4.06 10.89 17.00
C GLY A 73 3.45 9.50 16.78
N ILE A 74 3.17 8.77 17.86
CA ILE A 74 2.49 7.45 17.82
C ILE A 74 1.09 7.59 17.21
N PHE A 75 0.32 8.60 17.63
CA PHE A 75 -1.01 8.86 17.10
C PHE A 75 -0.98 9.05 15.58
N PHE A 76 -0.06 9.88 15.07
CA PHE A 76 0.12 10.02 13.61
C PHE A 76 0.57 8.72 12.94
N TYR A 77 1.41 7.92 13.60
CA TYR A 77 1.87 6.64 13.06
C TYR A 77 0.74 5.61 12.92
N VAL A 78 -0.26 5.64 13.81
CA VAL A 78 -1.48 4.80 13.68
C VAL A 78 -2.20 5.08 12.36
N PHE A 79 -2.31 6.34 11.93
CA PHE A 79 -2.92 6.67 10.63
C PHE A 79 -2.13 6.09 9.45
N VAL A 80 -0.80 6.06 9.54
CA VAL A 80 0.05 5.43 8.50
C VAL A 80 -0.26 3.93 8.39
N MET A 81 -0.33 3.23 9.52
CA MET A 81 -0.67 1.80 9.55
C MET A 81 -2.09 1.56 9.02
N LEU A 82 -3.07 2.38 9.43
CA LEU A 82 -4.46 2.29 8.95
C LEU A 82 -4.57 2.54 7.44
N PHE A 83 -3.80 3.48 6.89
CA PHE A 83 -3.75 3.71 5.45
C PHE A 83 -3.24 2.49 4.69
N GLN A 84 -2.20 1.84 5.19
CA GLN A 84 -1.69 0.61 4.59
C GLN A 84 -2.74 -0.50 4.65
N LEU A 85 -3.45 -0.66 5.78
CA LEU A 85 -4.54 -1.61 5.93
C LEU A 85 -5.67 -1.37 4.93
N VAL A 86 -6.13 -0.13 4.78
CA VAL A 86 -7.20 0.25 3.83
C VAL A 86 -6.75 0.11 2.38
N THR A 87 -5.44 0.20 2.11
CA THR A 87 -4.89 0.01 0.76
C THR A 87 -4.90 -1.46 0.33
N LEU A 88 -4.74 -2.42 1.25
CA LEU A 88 -4.75 -3.85 0.94
C LEU A 88 -5.94 -4.32 0.07
N PRO A 89 -7.22 -4.07 0.43
CA PRO A 89 -8.35 -4.53 -0.39
C PRO A 89 -8.36 -3.90 -1.79
N VAL A 90 -7.86 -2.67 -1.94
CA VAL A 90 -7.75 -1.99 -3.24
C VAL A 90 -6.78 -2.73 -4.14
N GLU A 91 -5.59 -3.06 -3.62
CA GLU A 91 -4.53 -3.73 -4.40
C GLU A 91 -4.90 -5.18 -4.73
N PHE A 92 -5.45 -5.94 -3.77
CA PHE A 92 -5.92 -7.30 -4.05
C PHE A 92 -7.04 -7.34 -5.08
N ASN A 93 -7.99 -6.40 -5.03
CA ASN A 93 -9.07 -6.32 -5.99
C ASN A 93 -8.57 -5.92 -7.39
N ALA A 94 -7.62 -4.99 -7.49
CA ALA A 94 -7.01 -4.60 -8.76
C ALA A 94 -6.24 -5.77 -9.39
N SER A 95 -5.43 -6.48 -8.60
CA SER A 95 -4.72 -7.68 -9.09
C SER A 95 -5.67 -8.79 -9.52
N ARG A 96 -6.79 -9.00 -8.81
CA ARG A 96 -7.80 -9.99 -9.22
C ARG A 96 -8.42 -9.63 -10.57
N ARG A 97 -8.86 -8.38 -10.74
CA ARG A 97 -9.40 -7.87 -12.01
C ARG A 97 -8.40 -8.00 -13.15
N ALA A 98 -7.12 -7.72 -12.88
CA ALA A 98 -6.06 -7.87 -13.87
C ALA A 98 -5.93 -9.31 -14.36
N VAL A 99 -5.93 -10.29 -13.44
CA VAL A 99 -5.92 -11.71 -13.79
C VAL A 99 -7.15 -12.08 -14.60
N ASP A 100 -8.34 -11.68 -14.15
CA ASP A 100 -9.60 -11.99 -14.84
C ASP A 100 -9.59 -11.46 -16.29
N VAL A 101 -9.07 -10.25 -16.51
CA VAL A 101 -8.97 -9.66 -17.85
C VAL A 101 -7.97 -10.41 -18.72
N ILE A 102 -6.79 -10.75 -18.18
CA ILE A 102 -5.76 -11.50 -18.92
C ILE A 102 -6.29 -12.87 -19.35
N GLU A 103 -7.01 -13.57 -18.46
CA GLU A 103 -7.59 -14.89 -18.75
C GLU A 103 -8.69 -14.82 -19.82
N ASN A 104 -9.59 -13.84 -19.72
CA ASN A 104 -10.74 -13.75 -20.63
C ASN A 104 -10.40 -13.21 -22.03
N THR A 105 -9.30 -12.46 -22.16
CA THR A 105 -8.90 -11.84 -23.43
C THR A 105 -7.89 -12.65 -24.21
N GLY A 106 -7.25 -13.65 -23.59
CA GLY A 106 -6.17 -14.42 -24.22
C GLY A 106 -4.94 -13.57 -24.51
N MET A 107 -4.73 -12.47 -23.77
CA MET A 107 -3.57 -11.58 -23.94
C MET A 107 -2.22 -12.26 -23.66
N LEU A 108 -2.24 -13.37 -22.90
CA LEU A 108 -1.08 -14.20 -22.63
C LEU A 108 -1.38 -15.65 -23.00
N SER A 109 -0.37 -16.37 -23.47
CA SER A 109 -0.48 -17.81 -23.69
C SER A 109 -0.68 -18.57 -22.38
N TYR A 110 -1.12 -19.83 -22.49
CA TYR A 110 -1.34 -20.71 -21.33
C TYR A 110 -0.09 -20.85 -20.44
N ASP A 111 1.09 -20.88 -21.05
CA ASP A 111 2.36 -21.03 -20.34
C ASP A 111 2.85 -19.71 -19.68
N GLU A 112 2.38 -18.56 -20.17
CA GLU A 112 2.74 -17.23 -19.64
C GLU A 112 1.83 -16.77 -18.50
N LEU A 113 0.56 -17.18 -18.51
CA LEU A 113 -0.45 -16.81 -17.51
C LEU A 113 0.00 -17.08 -16.06
N PRO A 114 0.60 -18.25 -15.71
CA PRO A 114 1.15 -18.47 -14.37
C PRO A 114 2.25 -17.46 -13.98
N GLY A 115 3.03 -16.99 -14.96
CA GLY A 115 4.02 -15.93 -14.77
C GLY A 115 3.37 -14.62 -14.33
N ALA A 116 2.34 -14.16 -15.04
CA ALA A 116 1.63 -12.93 -14.72
C ALA A 116 0.97 -13.00 -13.33
N LYS A 117 0.32 -14.12 -13.01
CA LYS A 117 -0.28 -14.35 -11.68
C LYS A 117 0.76 -14.26 -10.57
N ARG A 118 1.96 -14.81 -10.77
CA ARG A 118 3.06 -14.71 -9.80
C ARG A 118 3.53 -13.28 -9.60
N VAL A 119 3.67 -12.50 -10.68
CA VAL A 119 4.06 -11.08 -10.61
C VAL A 119 3.00 -10.28 -9.85
N LEU A 120 1.72 -10.42 -10.20
CA LEU A 120 0.63 -9.71 -9.53
C LEU A 120 0.51 -10.10 -8.05
N LYS A 121 0.65 -11.39 -7.74
CA LYS A 121 0.68 -11.86 -6.34
C LYS A 121 1.88 -11.28 -5.58
N ALA A 122 3.06 -11.25 -6.19
CA ALA A 122 4.25 -10.67 -5.57
C ALA A 122 4.06 -9.17 -5.31
N ALA A 123 3.49 -8.43 -6.26
CA ALA A 123 3.14 -7.02 -6.08
C ALA A 123 2.17 -6.82 -4.90
N ALA A 124 1.09 -7.60 -4.83
CA ALA A 124 0.15 -7.55 -3.71
C ALA A 124 0.82 -7.86 -2.35
N MET A 125 1.76 -8.81 -2.32
CA MET A 125 2.53 -9.15 -1.12
C MET A 125 3.42 -7.99 -0.63
N THR A 126 3.86 -7.07 -1.50
CA THR A 126 4.62 -5.89 -1.06
C THR A 126 3.78 -4.96 -0.17
N TYR A 127 2.47 -4.88 -0.41
CA TYR A 127 1.55 -4.12 0.43
C TYR A 127 1.32 -4.81 1.77
N VAL A 128 1.21 -6.15 1.79
CA VAL A 128 1.13 -6.94 3.02
C VAL A 128 2.38 -6.76 3.86
N ALA A 129 3.56 -6.82 3.23
CA ALA A 129 4.83 -6.61 3.91
C ALA A 129 4.93 -5.19 4.48
N SER A 130 4.49 -4.18 3.71
CA SER A 130 4.45 -2.79 4.19
C SER A 130 3.59 -2.67 5.44
N PHE A 131 2.37 -3.22 5.42
CA PHE A 131 1.47 -3.25 6.57
C PHE A 131 2.08 -3.97 7.79
N ALA A 132 2.71 -5.13 7.58
CA ALA A 132 3.38 -5.85 8.66
C ALA A 132 4.53 -5.04 9.28
N VAL A 133 5.32 -4.35 8.46
CA VAL A 133 6.41 -3.48 8.92
C VAL A 133 5.87 -2.30 9.71
N SER A 134 4.81 -1.63 9.26
CA SER A 134 4.21 -0.54 10.03
C SER A 134 3.61 -1.03 11.35
N ALA A 135 2.92 -2.17 11.36
CA ALA A 135 2.41 -2.77 12.59
C ALA A 135 3.55 -3.10 13.58
N ALA A 136 4.65 -3.70 13.11
CA ALA A 136 5.82 -4.01 13.93
C ALA A 136 6.49 -2.75 14.49
N ASN A 137 6.60 -1.69 13.69
CA ASN A 137 7.17 -0.42 14.14
C ASN A 137 6.27 0.29 15.17
N LEU A 138 4.95 0.25 14.98
CA LEU A 138 4.00 0.80 15.96
C LEU A 138 4.14 0.06 17.29
N LEU A 139 4.17 -1.27 17.26
CA LEU A 139 4.38 -2.11 18.44
C LEU A 139 5.70 -1.75 19.13
N ARG A 140 6.78 -1.61 18.37
CA ARG A 140 8.09 -1.19 18.88
C ARG A 140 8.03 0.15 19.60
N LEU A 141 7.38 1.16 19.01
CA LEU A 141 7.21 2.49 19.63
C LEU A 141 6.41 2.43 20.93
N LEU A 142 5.34 1.64 20.97
CA LEU A 142 4.52 1.44 22.17
C LEU A 142 5.35 0.79 23.30
N LEU A 143 6.12 -0.25 23.00
CA LEU A 143 6.97 -0.95 23.99
C LEU A 143 8.06 -0.04 24.55
N LEU A 144 8.74 0.73 23.69
CA LEU A 144 9.76 1.69 24.13
C LEU A 144 9.19 2.78 25.03
N THR A 145 7.95 3.21 24.76
CA THR A 145 7.28 4.25 25.52
C THR A 145 6.77 3.74 26.87
N ASN A 146 6.28 2.49 26.92
CA ASN A 146 5.79 1.88 28.15
C ASN A 146 6.91 1.61 29.17
N ASN A 147 8.10 1.20 28.70
CA ASN A 147 9.26 0.97 29.57
C ASN A 147 9.81 2.23 30.25
N LYS A 148 9.56 3.43 29.72
CA LYS A 148 9.98 4.71 30.33
C LYS A 148 9.02 5.24 31.41
N ARG A 149 7.84 4.63 31.57
CA ARG A 149 6.82 5.04 32.57
C ARG A 149 6.94 4.28 33.90
N ARG A 150 7.84 3.30 33.99
CA ARG A 150 8.24 2.61 35.23
C ARG A 150 9.57 3.17 35.69
#